data_AF-A0A962IAU8-F1
#
_entry.id   AF-A0A962IAU8-F1
#
_cell.length_a   1.000
_cell.length_b   1.000
_cell.length_c   1.000
_cell.angle_alpha   90.00
_cell.angle_beta   90.00
_cell.angle_gamma   90.00
#
_symmetry.space_group_name_H-M   'P 1'
#
loop_
_entity.id
_entity.type
_entity.pdbx_description
1 polymer ?
#
loop_
_entity_poly.entity_id
_entity_poly.type
_entity_poly.pdbx_seq_one_letter_code
_entity_poly.pdbx_strand_id
1 'polypeptide(L)'
;MTPVLRTHPDRQRLCAAVLGVMHDTITGALASRGEALVGLSGGSTPIPVYRALASAQLPWDRVRFLVIDERFVSTDEADSNEGQLRRALAPVGPTLQLIGLRGEAEEPVAAAAAANAVVAALPRPDLLLLGMGEDGHI
;
A
#
# COMPACT_ATOMS: atom_id res chain seq x y z
N MET A 1 -17.62 0.65 13.77
CA MET A 1 -17.48 1.97 13.09
C MET A 1 -18.55 2.06 12.02
N THR A 2 -19.17 3.22 11.85
CA THR A 2 -20.16 3.45 10.78
C THR A 2 -19.41 3.78 9.48
N PRO A 3 -19.75 3.15 8.34
CA PRO A 3 -19.15 3.51 7.06
C PRO A 3 -19.44 4.97 6.73
N VAL A 4 -18.44 5.68 6.20
CA VAL A 4 -18.55 7.09 5.79
C VAL A 4 -18.38 7.17 4.27
N LEU A 5 -19.41 7.62 3.58
CA LEU A 5 -19.34 7.91 2.15
C LEU A 5 -18.91 9.37 1.95
N ARG A 6 -17.84 9.58 1.17
CA ARG A 6 -17.36 10.90 0.77
C ARG A 6 -17.30 10.97 -0.75
N THR A 7 -17.95 11.96 -1.32
CA THR A 7 -17.93 12.22 -2.78
C THR A 7 -17.03 13.41 -3.07
N HIS A 8 -16.26 13.33 -4.15
CA HIS A 8 -15.37 14.39 -4.60
C HIS A 8 -15.71 14.79 -6.05
N PRO A 9 -15.54 16.07 -6.42
CA PRO A 9 -15.95 16.57 -7.73
C PRO A 9 -15.09 16.02 -8.89
N ASP A 10 -13.86 15.62 -8.60
CA ASP A 10 -12.92 15.11 -9.57
C ASP A 10 -11.88 14.19 -8.89
N ARG A 11 -11.09 13.51 -9.73
CA ARG A 11 -10.03 12.59 -9.29
C ARG A 11 -8.92 13.31 -8.51
N GLN A 12 -8.60 14.56 -8.82
CA GLN A 12 -7.55 15.30 -8.14
C GLN A 12 -7.94 15.58 -6.67
N ARG A 13 -9.18 16.00 -6.44
CA ARG A 13 -9.75 16.21 -5.10
C ARG A 13 -9.91 14.92 -4.33
N LEU A 14 -10.28 13.82 -5.00
CA LEU A 14 -10.27 12.48 -4.40
C LEU A 14 -8.86 12.11 -3.94
N CYS A 15 -7.86 12.17 -4.83
CA CYS A 15 -6.48 11.81 -4.49
C CYS A 15 -5.92 12.67 -3.34
N ALA A 16 -6.20 13.97 -3.33
CA ALA A 16 -5.78 14.86 -2.23
C ALA A 16 -6.46 14.49 -0.90
N ALA A 17 -7.74 14.13 -0.91
CA ALA A 17 -8.45 13.70 0.29
C ALA A 17 -7.93 12.36 0.81
N VAL A 18 -7.65 11.39 -0.07
CA VAL A 18 -7.03 10.11 0.31
C VAL A 18 -5.63 10.33 0.87
N LEU A 19 -4.82 11.22 0.26
CA LEU A 19 -3.50 11.58 0.78
C LEU A 19 -3.59 12.11 2.22
N GLY A 20 -4.53 13.01 2.50
CA GLY A 20 -4.76 13.52 3.85
C GLY A 20 -5.09 12.40 4.84
N VAL A 21 -6.02 11.51 4.49
CA VAL A 21 -6.37 10.36 5.34
C VAL A 21 -5.17 9.44 5.59
N MET A 22 -4.39 9.14 4.56
CA MET A 22 -3.17 8.32 4.70
C MET A 22 -2.16 8.99 5.64
N HIS A 23 -1.87 10.27 5.41
CA HIS A 23 -0.91 11.03 6.20
C HIS A 23 -1.34 11.12 7.68
N ASP A 24 -2.60 11.45 7.95
CA ASP A 24 -3.13 11.57 9.31
C ASP A 24 -3.12 10.21 10.04
N THR A 25 -3.44 9.13 9.32
CA THR A 25 -3.41 7.77 9.89
C THR A 25 -1.99 7.34 10.23
N ILE A 26 -1.03 7.57 9.31
CA ILE A 26 0.38 7.24 9.51
C ILE A 26 0.96 8.05 10.67
N THR A 27 0.75 9.36 10.68
CA THR A 27 1.26 10.23 11.76
C THR A 27 0.64 9.89 13.12
N GLY A 28 -0.65 9.56 13.18
CA GLY A 28 -1.30 9.09 14.41
C GLY A 28 -0.75 7.76 14.92
N ALA A 29 -0.49 6.81 14.02
CA ALA A 29 0.14 5.52 14.36
C ALA A 29 1.57 5.73 14.89
N LEU A 30 2.38 6.54 14.20
CA LEU A 30 3.72 6.90 14.63
C LEU A 30 3.74 7.60 15.99
N ALA A 31 2.82 8.52 16.26
CA ALA A 31 2.74 9.24 17.53
C ALA A 31 2.32 8.32 18.69
N SER A 32 1.45 7.33 18.43
CA SER A 32 0.89 6.46 19.47
C SER A 32 1.74 5.22 19.77
N ARG A 33 2.37 4.62 18.75
CA ARG A 33 3.09 3.34 18.88
C ARG A 33 4.52 3.38 18.35
N GLY A 34 4.92 4.47 17.69
CA GLY A 34 6.26 4.61 17.12
C GLY A 34 6.44 3.92 15.76
N GLU A 35 5.43 3.22 15.23
CA GLU A 35 5.45 2.57 13.93
C GLU A 35 4.08 2.62 13.24
N ALA A 36 4.08 2.51 11.91
CA ALA A 36 2.87 2.38 11.10
C ALA A 36 2.99 1.22 10.10
N LEU A 37 1.88 0.50 9.89
CA LEU A 37 1.76 -0.51 8.83
C LEU A 37 0.58 -0.17 7.90
N VAL A 38 0.87 0.04 6.62
CA VAL A 38 -0.13 0.45 5.62
C VAL A 38 -0.17 -0.54 4.45
N GLY A 39 -1.34 -1.10 4.19
CA GLY A 39 -1.59 -1.93 3.00
C GLY A 39 -1.95 -1.08 1.79
N LEU A 40 -1.28 -1.33 0.67
CA LEU A 40 -1.43 -0.61 -0.59
C LEU A 40 -1.87 -1.55 -1.71
N SER A 41 -2.86 -1.12 -2.48
CA SER A 41 -3.26 -1.73 -3.75
C SER A 41 -2.44 -1.15 -4.90
N GLY A 42 -2.30 -1.92 -5.98
CA GLY A 42 -1.87 -1.35 -7.26
C GLY A 42 -2.95 -0.48 -7.92
N GLY A 43 -2.76 -0.22 -9.21
CA GLY A 43 -3.75 0.40 -10.09
C GLY A 43 -3.58 1.91 -10.29
N SER A 44 -4.21 2.45 -11.33
CA SER A 44 -3.93 3.83 -11.73
C SER A 44 -4.43 4.88 -10.72
N THR A 45 -5.54 4.63 -10.04
CA THR A 45 -6.20 5.58 -9.12
C THR A 45 -5.35 5.93 -7.89
N PRO A 46 -4.81 4.97 -7.13
CA PRO A 46 -4.06 5.28 -5.92
C PRO A 46 -2.59 5.68 -6.16
N ILE A 47 -1.96 5.30 -7.28
CA ILE A 47 -0.53 5.56 -7.53
C ILE A 47 -0.13 7.05 -7.43
N PRO A 48 -0.90 8.02 -7.97
CA PRO A 48 -0.61 9.44 -7.76
C PRO A 48 -0.59 9.85 -6.28
N VAL A 49 -1.43 9.23 -5.44
CA VAL A 49 -1.47 9.48 -3.99
C VAL A 49 -0.17 9.03 -3.35
N TYR A 50 0.32 7.83 -3.70
CA TYR A 50 1.55 7.29 -3.11
C TYR A 50 2.79 8.09 -3.48
N ARG A 51 2.87 8.59 -4.72
CA ARG A 51 3.95 9.49 -5.14
C ARG A 51 3.98 10.78 -4.33
N ALA A 52 2.79 11.36 -4.10
CA ALA A 52 2.66 12.56 -3.27
C ALA A 52 3.02 12.27 -1.81
N LEU A 53 2.55 11.15 -1.27
CA LEU A 53 2.86 10.70 0.09
C LEU A 53 4.36 10.48 0.28
N ALA A 54 5.04 9.82 -0.67
CA ALA A 54 6.48 9.55 -0.62
C ALA A 54 7.34 10.82 -0.60
N SER A 55 6.79 11.95 -1.03
CA SER A 55 7.45 13.26 -1.00
C SER A 55 7.24 14.01 0.33
N ALA A 56 6.44 13.46 1.24
CA ALA A 56 6.23 14.02 2.58
C ALA A 56 7.45 13.79 3.48
N GLN A 57 7.61 14.65 4.49
CA GLN A 57 8.64 14.49 5.52
C GLN A 57 8.09 13.63 6.67
N LEU A 58 8.27 12.32 6.56
CA LEU A 58 7.90 11.34 7.58
C LEU A 58 9.11 10.49 7.99
N PRO A 59 9.13 9.93 9.21
CA PRO A 59 10.17 8.99 9.65
C PRO A 59 9.97 7.63 8.96
N TRP A 60 10.36 7.55 7.68
CA TRP A 60 10.10 6.41 6.82
C TRP A 60 10.72 5.09 7.31
N ASP A 61 11.77 5.15 8.12
CA ASP A 61 12.36 4.00 8.81
C ASP A 61 11.40 3.29 9.78
N ARG A 62 10.28 3.94 10.11
CA ARG A 62 9.23 3.46 11.01
C ARG A 62 7.90 3.19 10.31
N VAL A 63 7.87 3.31 8.98
CA VAL A 63 6.66 3.09 8.17
C VAL A 63 6.90 1.88 7.28
N ARG A 64 6.10 0.83 7.49
CA ARG A 64 6.07 -0.35 6.63
C ARG A 64 4.88 -0.28 5.69
N PHE A 65 5.12 -0.58 4.43
CA PHE A 65 4.10 -0.79 3.43
C PHE A 65 3.95 -2.27 3.14
N LEU A 66 2.72 -2.72 2.89
CA LEU A 66 2.39 -4.08 2.51
C LEU A 66 1.64 -4.03 1.17
N VAL A 67 2.06 -4.84 0.20
CA VAL A 67 1.25 -5.09 -0.99
C VAL A 67 0.07 -5.97 -0.58
N ILE A 68 -1.17 -5.58 -0.89
CA ILE A 68 -2.36 -6.32 -0.42
C ILE A 68 -2.83 -7.43 -1.37
N ASP A 69 -2.54 -7.28 -2.66
CA ASP A 69 -2.80 -8.23 -3.73
C ASP A 69 -1.63 -8.19 -4.71
N GLU A 70 -1.29 -9.32 -5.31
CA GLU A 70 -0.20 -9.37 -6.29
C GLU A 70 -0.49 -10.36 -7.41
N ARG A 71 0.03 -10.05 -8.59
CA ARG A 71 -0.04 -10.87 -9.78
C ARG A 71 1.14 -11.83 -9.71
N PHE A 72 0.93 -13.08 -10.12
CA PHE A 72 1.98 -14.09 -10.10
C PHE A 72 2.95 -13.92 -11.28
N VAL A 73 3.68 -12.80 -11.28
CA VAL A 73 4.65 -12.35 -12.30
C VAL A 73 5.92 -11.85 -11.61
N SER A 74 7.00 -11.63 -12.35
CA SER A 74 8.22 -11.05 -11.77
C SER A 74 8.03 -9.58 -11.39
N THR A 75 8.78 -9.11 -10.39
CA THR A 75 8.63 -7.73 -9.84
C THR A 75 9.00 -6.61 -10.81
N ASP A 76 9.80 -6.93 -11.83
CA ASP A 76 10.20 -6.05 -12.92
C ASP A 76 9.18 -5.96 -14.05
N GLU A 77 8.19 -6.87 -14.07
CA GLU A 77 7.12 -6.85 -15.06
C GLU A 77 6.14 -5.68 -14.85
N ALA A 78 5.50 -5.26 -15.94
CA ALA A 78 4.60 -4.12 -15.94
C ALA A 78 3.36 -4.35 -15.04
N ASP A 79 2.92 -5.60 -14.92
CA ASP A 79 1.73 -6.00 -14.19
C ASP A 79 1.97 -6.27 -12.69
N SER A 80 3.22 -6.20 -12.21
CA SER A 80 3.51 -6.34 -10.77
C SER A 80 3.05 -5.10 -10.00
N ASN A 81 2.18 -5.33 -9.02
CA ASN A 81 1.77 -4.31 -8.05
C ASN A 81 2.97 -3.88 -7.20
N GLU A 82 3.79 -4.82 -6.73
CA GLU A 82 5.02 -4.53 -5.99
C GLU A 82 5.95 -3.62 -6.80
N GLY A 83 6.23 -3.98 -8.05
CA GLY A 83 7.05 -3.17 -8.95
C GLY A 83 6.49 -1.76 -9.13
N GLN A 84 5.17 -1.65 -9.33
CA GLN A 84 4.49 -0.36 -9.46
C GLN A 84 4.61 0.50 -8.19
N LEU A 85 4.45 -0.12 -7.01
CA LEU A 85 4.54 0.52 -5.71
C LEU A 85 5.98 0.95 -5.39
N ARG A 86 6.99 0.10 -5.65
CA ARG A 86 8.41 0.47 -5.50
C ARG A 86 8.77 1.70 -6.32
N ARG A 87 8.29 1.78 -7.56
CA ARG A 87 8.48 2.98 -8.41
C ARG A 87 7.76 4.20 -7.85
N ALA A 88 6.53 4.05 -7.37
CA ALA A 88 5.75 5.16 -6.81
C ALA A 88 6.35 5.70 -5.50
N LEU A 89 6.92 4.82 -4.67
CA LEU A 89 7.49 5.14 -3.36
C LEU A 89 9.00 5.40 -3.41
N ALA A 90 9.64 5.35 -4.59
CA ALA A 90 11.07 5.60 -4.75
C ALA A 90 11.59 6.89 -4.08
N PRO A 91 10.84 8.01 -3.98
CA PRO A 91 11.28 9.20 -3.26
C PRO A 91 11.55 9.01 -1.75
N VAL A 92 10.99 7.96 -1.13
CA VAL A 92 11.31 7.57 0.26
C VAL A 92 12.79 7.21 0.40
N GLY A 93 13.40 6.68 -0.66
CA GLY A 93 14.81 6.34 -0.69
C GLY A 93 15.14 5.06 0.09
N PRO A 94 16.34 4.98 0.70
CA PRO A 94 16.88 3.72 1.23
C PRO A 94 16.16 3.20 2.48
N THR A 95 15.35 4.03 3.14
CA THR A 95 14.55 3.65 4.30
C THR A 95 13.22 3.02 3.93
N LEU A 96 12.91 2.89 2.63
CA LEU A 96 11.66 2.29 2.16
C LEU A 96 11.56 0.83 2.62
N GLN A 97 10.54 0.53 3.42
CA GLN A 97 10.17 -0.81 3.82
C GLN A 97 8.88 -1.21 3.11
N LEU A 98 9.00 -1.98 2.02
CA LEU A 98 7.85 -2.55 1.29
C LEU A 98 7.90 -4.08 1.35
N ILE A 99 6.86 -4.66 1.91
CA ILE A 99 6.64 -6.10 2.05
C ILE A 99 5.83 -6.56 0.83
N GLY A 100 6.47 -7.33 -0.03
CA GLY A 100 5.86 -7.95 -1.20
C GLY A 100 5.17 -9.28 -0.88
N LEU A 101 4.30 -9.73 -1.80
CA LEU A 101 3.61 -11.02 -1.70
C LEU A 101 4.09 -12.05 -2.73
N ARG A 102 4.84 -11.64 -3.77
CA ARG A 102 5.28 -12.55 -4.84
C ARG A 102 6.22 -13.64 -4.33
N GLY A 103 7.16 -13.28 -3.45
CA GLY A 103 8.19 -14.18 -2.94
C GLY A 103 9.05 -14.81 -4.04
N GLU A 104 9.79 -15.86 -3.70
CA GLU A 104 10.72 -16.56 -4.62
C GLU A 104 10.16 -17.88 -5.16
N ALA A 105 8.99 -18.33 -4.70
CA ALA A 105 8.45 -19.62 -5.11
C ALA A 105 8.05 -19.62 -6.60
N GLU A 106 8.32 -20.72 -7.29
CA GLU A 106 7.99 -20.89 -8.72
C GLU A 106 6.52 -21.24 -8.97
N GLU A 107 5.85 -21.82 -7.97
CA GLU A 107 4.46 -22.25 -8.05
C GLU A 107 3.50 -21.31 -7.30
N PRO A 108 2.34 -20.92 -7.89
CA PRO A 108 1.41 -19.98 -7.27
C PRO A 108 0.92 -20.41 -5.87
N VAL A 109 0.65 -21.70 -5.68
CA VAL A 109 0.17 -22.23 -4.39
C VAL A 109 1.24 -22.11 -3.31
N ALA A 110 2.50 -22.39 -3.66
CA ALA A 110 3.62 -22.26 -2.73
C ALA A 110 3.89 -20.78 -2.41
N ALA A 111 3.80 -19.89 -3.39
CA ALA A 111 3.91 -18.45 -3.17
C ALA A 111 2.80 -17.92 -2.26
N ALA A 112 1.55 -18.33 -2.48
CA ALA A 112 0.43 -17.95 -1.62
C ALA A 112 0.62 -18.44 -0.17
N ALA A 113 1.11 -19.67 0.02
CA ALA A 113 1.41 -20.19 1.35
C ALA A 113 2.52 -19.39 2.06
N ALA A 114 3.59 -19.03 1.34
CA ALA A 114 4.67 -18.19 1.86
C ALA A 114 4.16 -16.78 2.21
N ALA A 115 3.37 -16.17 1.32
CA ALA A 115 2.75 -14.86 1.56
C ALA A 115 1.84 -14.89 2.80
N ASN A 116 1.03 -15.93 2.97
CA ASN A 116 0.18 -16.10 4.16
C ASN A 116 1.01 -16.17 5.45
N ALA A 117 2.15 -16.88 5.44
CA ALA A 117 3.03 -16.96 6.60
C ALA A 117 3.64 -15.59 6.95
N VAL A 118 4.05 -14.81 5.93
CA VAL A 118 4.52 -13.43 6.13
C VAL A 118 3.43 -12.56 6.75
N VAL A 119 2.24 -12.54 6.14
CA VAL A 119 1.12 -11.70 6.60
C VAL A 119 0.67 -12.09 8.01
N ALA A 120 0.65 -13.38 8.35
CA ALA A 120 0.28 -13.87 9.68
C ALA A 120 1.23 -13.41 10.79
N ALA A 121 2.48 -13.07 10.46
CA ALA A 121 3.46 -12.55 11.40
C ALA A 121 3.40 -11.01 11.58
N LEU A 122 2.62 -10.30 10.74
CA LEU A 122 2.50 -8.85 10.82
C LEU A 122 1.49 -8.43 11.88
N PRO A 123 1.68 -7.26 12.52
CA PRO A 123 0.62 -6.67 13.32
C PRO A 123 -0.57 -6.28 12.45
N ARG A 124 -1.70 -5.97 13.09
CA ARG A 124 -2.86 -5.42 12.38
C ARG A 124 -2.47 -4.13 11.66
N PRO A 125 -2.76 -3.99 10.35
CA PRO A 125 -2.52 -2.75 9.62
C PRO A 125 -3.32 -1.57 10.18
N ASP A 126 -2.72 -0.39 10.15
CA ASP A 126 -3.35 0.89 10.50
C ASP A 126 -4.34 1.35 9.44
N LEU A 127 -4.01 1.07 8.18
CA LEU A 127 -4.79 1.43 7.01
C LEU A 127 -4.61 0.36 5.94
N LEU A 128 -5.71 -0.01 5.29
CA LEU A 128 -5.71 -0.75 4.03
C LEU A 128 -6.39 0.12 2.98
N LEU A 129 -5.68 0.43 1.90
CA LEU A 129 -6.27 1.12 0.75
C LEU A 129 -6.67 0.09 -0.30
N LEU A 130 -7.97 -0.03 -0.55
CA LEU A 130 -8.54 -0.95 -1.53
C LEU A 130 -8.94 -0.20 -2.80
N GLY A 131 -8.69 -0.83 -3.95
CA GLY A 131 -9.38 -0.50 -5.19
C GLY A 131 -10.74 -1.19 -5.26
N MET A 132 -11.61 -0.75 -6.17
CA MET A 132 -12.82 -1.50 -6.50
C MET A 132 -13.03 -1.44 -8.02
N GLY A 133 -13.18 -2.60 -8.64
CA GLY A 133 -13.54 -2.74 -10.05
C GLY A 133 -15.00 -2.38 -10.32
N GLU A 134 -15.35 -2.26 -11.60
CA GLU A 134 -16.73 -1.98 -12.03
C GLU A 134 -17.71 -3.13 -11.70
N ASP A 135 -17.18 -4.35 -11.57
CA ASP A 135 -17.88 -5.57 -11.14
C ASP A 135 -17.87 -5.77 -9.61
N GLY A 136 -17.25 -4.85 -8.86
CA GLY A 136 -17.15 -4.92 -7.41
C GLY A 136 -16.02 -5.79 -6.87
N HIS A 137 -15.09 -6.29 -7.69
CA HIS A 137 -13.88 -6.95 -7.17
C HIS A 137 -13.02 -5.96 -6.38
N ILE A 138 -12.34 -6.46 -5.34
CA ILE A 138 -11.39 -5.73 -4.48
C ILE A 138 -10.06 -6.46 -4.41
#